data_AF-A0A1F3IIX9-F1
#
_entry.id   AF-A0A1F3IIX9-F1
#
_cell.length_a   1.000
_cell.length_b   1.000
_cell.length_c   1.000
_cell.angle_alpha   90.00
_cell.angle_beta   90.00
_cell.angle_gamma   90.00
#
_symmetry.space_group_name_H-M   'P 1'
#
loop_
_entity.id
_entity.type
_entity.pdbx_description
1 polymer ?
#
loop_
_entity_poly.entity_id
_entity_poly.type
_entity_poly.pdbx_seq_one_letter_code
_entity_poly.pdbx_strand_id
1 'polypeptide(L)'
;MSLLIEKTNDTPFVHLEDGHIEINGRSMPENVLIFFDPITNWIKKYIENPAAFTKIDLYLTYANSCSMKIISDLLRTLDQKFRKGFDMKIYWTYEQNDESAKETGFELESMLKIPFEFIEIETEIRNKKRILVKNLLTGKTGEISIRYWETIKGNGHDKDFEVLES
;
A
#
# COMPACT_ATOMS: atom_id res chain seq x y z
N MET A 1 -8.27 -15.61 -4.63
CA MET A 1 -8.76 -15.29 -3.26
C MET A 1 -8.48 -13.81 -3.01
N SER A 2 -9.30 -13.06 -2.27
CA SER A 2 -9.02 -11.62 -2.04
C SER A 2 -9.14 -11.20 -0.58
N LEU A 3 -8.35 -10.21 -0.18
CA LEU A 3 -8.39 -9.51 1.10
C LEU A 3 -8.24 -8.01 0.86
N LEU A 4 -9.16 -7.22 1.39
CA LEU A 4 -9.12 -5.75 1.33
C LEU A 4 -9.23 -5.19 2.76
N ILE A 5 -8.28 -4.34 3.14
CA ILE A 5 -8.27 -3.62 4.41
C ILE A 5 -8.12 -2.14 4.08
N GLU A 6 -9.12 -1.35 4.48
CA GLU A 6 -9.10 0.09 4.28
C GLU A 6 -8.04 0.76 5.14
N LYS A 7 -7.45 1.82 4.60
CA LYS A 7 -6.45 2.63 5.31
C LYS A 7 -7.10 3.37 6.48
N THR A 8 -6.34 3.51 7.56
CA THR A 8 -6.66 4.46 8.64
C THR A 8 -5.49 5.41 8.89
N ASN A 9 -5.57 6.20 9.96
CA ASN A 9 -4.46 7.05 10.38
C ASN A 9 -3.22 6.25 10.83
N ASP A 10 -3.43 5.05 11.35
CA ASP A 10 -2.36 4.23 11.96
C ASP A 10 -2.21 2.84 11.32
N THR A 11 -3.09 2.47 10.39
CA THR A 11 -3.01 1.21 9.65
C THR A 11 -2.91 1.45 8.15
N PRO A 12 -2.11 0.65 7.42
CA PRO A 12 -1.97 0.80 5.99
C PRO A 12 -3.24 0.30 5.29
N PHE A 13 -3.46 0.80 4.09
CA PHE A 13 -4.26 0.11 3.09
C PHE A 13 -3.59 -1.23 2.76
N VAL A 14 -4.39 -2.29 2.64
CA VAL A 14 -3.91 -3.59 2.16
C VAL A 14 -4.88 -4.14 1.13
N HIS A 15 -4.37 -4.46 -0.06
CA HIS A 15 -5.11 -5.15 -1.10
C HIS A 15 -4.33 -6.38 -1.56
N LEU A 16 -4.88 -7.56 -1.30
CA LEU A 16 -4.27 -8.83 -1.68
C LEU A 16 -5.24 -9.56 -2.60
N GLU A 17 -4.79 -9.88 -3.79
CA GLU A 17 -5.50 -10.73 -4.74
C GLU A 17 -4.51 -11.60 -5.52
N ASP A 18 -5.01 -12.52 -6.33
CA ASP A 18 -4.14 -13.47 -7.03
C ASP A 18 -3.24 -12.71 -8.03
N GLY A 19 -1.93 -12.71 -7.78
CA GLY A 19 -0.95 -11.98 -8.61
C GLY A 19 -0.71 -10.52 -8.20
N HIS A 20 -1.40 -9.99 -7.19
CA HIS A 20 -1.19 -8.63 -6.70
C HIS A 20 -1.22 -8.54 -5.17
N ILE A 21 -0.16 -7.98 -4.60
CA ILE A 21 0.00 -7.71 -3.16
C ILE A 21 0.32 -6.23 -3.03
N GLU A 22 -0.55 -5.46 -2.38
CA GLU A 22 -0.35 -4.04 -2.12
C GLU A 22 -0.43 -3.74 -0.62
N ILE A 23 0.57 -3.03 -0.11
CA ILE A 23 0.58 -2.48 1.26
C ILE A 23 1.00 -1.01 1.17
N ASN A 24 0.10 -0.11 1.57
CA ASN A 24 0.27 1.33 1.35
C ASN A 24 -0.13 2.16 2.59
N GLY A 25 0.77 2.99 3.08
CA GLY A 25 0.51 4.00 4.11
C GLY A 25 1.32 3.80 5.39
N ARG A 26 0.73 4.20 6.52
CA ARG A 26 1.35 4.13 7.84
C ARG A 26 1.00 2.81 8.52
N SER A 27 2.00 2.14 9.09
CA SER A 27 1.83 0.90 9.86
C SER A 27 2.31 1.05 11.30
N MET A 28 1.38 1.45 12.16
CA MET A 28 1.54 1.54 13.60
C MET A 28 0.23 1.14 14.31
N PRO A 29 -0.34 -0.05 14.02
CA PRO A 29 -1.56 -0.51 14.67
C PRO A 29 -1.35 -0.66 16.19
N GLU A 30 -2.41 -0.41 16.96
CA GLU A 30 -2.42 -0.62 18.41
C GLU A 30 -2.07 -2.07 18.77
N ASN A 31 -2.61 -3.03 18.00
CA ASN A 31 -2.26 -4.44 18.11
C ASN A 31 -1.74 -5.00 16.78
N VAL A 32 -0.42 -4.96 16.61
CA VAL A 32 0.30 -5.39 15.40
C VAL A 32 0.02 -6.85 15.05
N LEU A 33 -0.04 -7.74 16.04
CA LEU A 33 -0.27 -9.17 15.78
C LEU A 33 -1.69 -9.41 15.24
N ILE A 34 -2.69 -8.78 15.84
CA ILE A 34 -4.09 -8.91 15.39
C ILE A 34 -4.26 -8.33 13.99
N PHE A 35 -3.64 -7.17 13.71
CA PHE A 35 -3.75 -6.53 12.39
C PHE A 35 -3.14 -7.39 11.27
N PHE A 36 -1.95 -7.96 11.49
CA PHE A 36 -1.24 -8.72 10.47
C PHE A 36 -1.62 -10.21 10.40
N ASP A 37 -2.37 -10.75 11.34
CA ASP A 37 -2.83 -12.15 11.30
C ASP A 37 -3.58 -12.50 10.00
N PRO A 38 -4.63 -11.76 9.56
CA PRO A 38 -5.33 -12.07 8.31
C PRO A 38 -4.41 -11.95 7.09
N ILE A 39 -3.49 -10.99 7.08
CA ILE A 39 -2.51 -10.77 5.99
C ILE A 39 -1.55 -11.95 5.90
N THR A 40 -1.00 -12.37 7.04
CA THR A 40 -0.08 -13.51 7.13
C THR A 40 -0.74 -14.80 6.71
N ASN A 41 -1.98 -15.03 7.13
CA ASN A 41 -2.75 -16.21 6.77
C ASN A 41 -3.11 -16.23 5.28
N TRP A 42 -3.41 -15.06 4.69
CA TRP A 42 -3.63 -14.94 3.25
C TRP A 42 -2.35 -15.28 2.47
N ILE A 43 -1.21 -14.69 2.84
CA ILE A 43 0.07 -14.92 2.16
C ILE A 43 0.47 -16.41 2.23
N LYS A 44 0.32 -17.05 3.40
CA LYS A 44 0.60 -18.49 3.57
C LYS A 44 -0.21 -19.37 2.62
N LYS A 45 -1.46 -19.01 2.35
CA LYS A 45 -2.31 -19.74 1.39
C LYS A 45 -1.94 -19.41 -0.06
N TYR A 46 -1.74 -18.13 -0.37
CA TYR A 46 -1.37 -17.68 -1.71
C TYR A 46 -0.12 -18.39 -2.24
N ILE A 47 0.90 -18.53 -1.40
CA ILE A 47 2.17 -19.16 -1.80
C ILE A 47 2.06 -20.66 -2.09
N GLU A 48 0.97 -21.35 -1.74
CA GLU A 48 0.77 -22.76 -2.09
C GLU A 48 0.62 -22.95 -3.59
N ASN A 49 -0.06 -22.01 -4.26
CA ASN A 49 -0.26 -21.96 -5.69
C ASN A 49 -0.33 -20.50 -6.17
N PRO A 50 0.82 -19.78 -6.20
CA PRO A 50 0.85 -18.37 -6.57
C PRO A 50 0.53 -18.20 -8.06
N ALA A 51 0.13 -16.99 -8.45
CA ALA A 51 -0.06 -16.65 -9.86
C ALA A 51 1.25 -16.78 -10.65
N ALA A 52 1.14 -16.85 -11.97
CA ALA A 52 2.30 -16.95 -12.87
C ALA A 52 3.32 -15.81 -12.65
N PHE A 53 2.81 -14.61 -12.35
CA PHE A 53 3.57 -13.45 -11.94
C PHE A 53 2.89 -12.80 -10.73
N THR A 54 3.68 -12.39 -9.74
CA THR A 54 3.20 -11.63 -8.57
C THR A 54 3.79 -10.23 -8.54
N LYS A 55 2.94 -9.23 -8.65
CA LYS A 55 3.29 -7.83 -8.40
C LYS A 55 3.16 -7.51 -6.91
N ILE A 56 4.22 -6.99 -6.30
CA ILE A 56 4.23 -6.60 -4.88
C ILE A 56 4.48 -5.09 -4.79
N ASP A 57 3.44 -4.31 -4.55
CA ASP A 57 3.50 -2.85 -4.41
C ASP A 57 3.61 -2.46 -2.93
N LEU A 58 4.70 -1.77 -2.58
CA LEU A 58 4.97 -1.31 -1.22
C LEU A 58 5.16 0.21 -1.23
N TYR A 59 4.37 0.89 -0.42
CA TYR A 59 4.54 2.32 -0.13
C TYR A 59 4.35 2.55 1.36
N LEU A 60 5.43 2.58 2.14
CA LEU A 60 5.37 2.72 3.59
C LEU A 60 5.80 4.13 3.99
N THR A 61 4.85 4.97 4.40
CA THR A 61 5.16 6.33 4.86
C THR A 61 5.74 6.36 6.28
N TYR A 62 5.48 5.29 7.05
CA TYR A 62 6.05 5.05 8.37
C TYR A 62 5.66 3.65 8.80
N ALA A 63 6.59 2.86 9.34
CA ALA A 63 6.27 1.62 10.01
C ALA A 63 7.05 1.53 11.31
N ASN A 64 6.38 1.21 12.42
CA ASN A 64 7.09 0.95 13.67
C ASN A 64 7.89 -0.36 13.58
N SER A 65 8.83 -0.57 14.50
CA SER A 65 9.74 -1.73 14.46
C SER A 65 9.00 -3.08 14.43
N CYS A 66 7.88 -3.20 15.14
CA CYS A 66 7.06 -4.42 15.13
C CYS A 66 6.39 -4.65 13.77
N SER A 67 5.82 -3.62 13.15
CA SER A 67 5.22 -3.73 11.80
C SER A 67 6.29 -4.06 10.76
N MET A 68 7.44 -3.38 10.81
CA MET A 68 8.53 -3.63 9.86
C MET A 68 9.07 -5.06 9.96
N LYS A 69 9.16 -5.60 11.19
CA LYS A 69 9.53 -7.01 11.41
C LYS A 69 8.57 -7.96 10.69
N ILE A 70 7.26 -7.78 10.87
CA ILE A 70 6.27 -8.65 10.21
C ILE A 70 6.31 -8.48 8.70
N ILE A 71 6.40 -7.24 8.18
CA ILE A 71 6.51 -7.00 6.74
C ILE A 71 7.77 -7.70 6.18
N SER A 72 8.92 -7.60 6.86
CA SER A 72 10.13 -8.32 6.47
C SER A 72 9.92 -9.84 6.45
N ASP A 73 9.26 -10.40 7.47
CA ASP A 73 8.96 -11.84 7.54
C ASP A 73 8.01 -12.30 6.41
N LEU A 74 7.03 -11.47 6.02
CA LEU A 74 6.16 -11.71 4.87
C LEU A 74 6.98 -11.72 3.56
N LEU A 75 7.84 -10.73 3.35
CA LEU A 75 8.70 -10.66 2.16
C LEU A 75 9.68 -11.82 2.09
N ARG A 76 10.26 -12.27 3.21
CA ARG A 76 11.09 -13.48 3.28
C ARG A 76 10.32 -14.73 2.89
N THR A 77 9.05 -14.82 3.28
CA THR A 77 8.17 -15.94 2.91
C THR A 77 7.91 -15.97 1.40
N LEU A 78 7.67 -14.81 0.79
CA LEU A 78 7.54 -14.68 -0.68
C LEU A 78 8.86 -15.01 -1.39
N ASP A 79 9.99 -14.54 -0.86
CA ASP A 79 11.33 -14.80 -1.42
C ASP A 79 11.67 -16.29 -1.47
N GLN A 80 11.24 -17.07 -0.47
CA GLN A 80 11.39 -18.53 -0.50
C GLN A 80 10.67 -19.18 -1.69
N LYS A 81 9.56 -18.60 -2.16
CA LYS A 81 8.84 -19.08 -3.35
C LYS A 81 9.49 -18.58 -4.63
N PHE A 82 9.89 -17.32 -4.67
CA PHE A 82 10.65 -16.79 -5.80
C PHE A 82 11.87 -17.66 -6.13
N ARG A 83 12.65 -18.05 -5.10
CA ARG A 83 13.79 -18.96 -5.25
C ARG A 83 13.46 -20.36 -5.77
N LYS A 84 12.19 -20.76 -5.74
CA LYS A 84 11.69 -22.03 -6.33
C LYS A 84 11.24 -21.88 -7.78
N GLY A 85 11.44 -20.70 -8.39
CA GLY A 85 11.16 -20.43 -9.80
C GLY A 85 9.85 -19.71 -10.08
N PHE A 86 9.16 -19.21 -9.05
CA PHE A 86 7.96 -18.40 -9.25
C PHE A 86 8.34 -16.94 -9.52
N ASP A 87 7.69 -16.31 -10.49
CA ASP A 87 8.03 -14.95 -10.89
C ASP A 87 7.34 -13.92 -9.99
N MET A 88 8.14 -13.00 -9.45
CA MET A 88 7.70 -11.97 -8.52
C MET A 88 8.56 -10.72 -8.68
N LYS A 89 7.98 -9.55 -8.43
CA LYS A 89 8.72 -8.28 -8.41
C LYS A 89 8.18 -7.35 -7.34
N ILE A 90 9.09 -6.72 -6.60
CA ILE A 90 8.76 -5.71 -5.59
C ILE A 90 8.91 -4.33 -6.20
N TYR A 91 7.87 -3.52 -6.06
CA TYR A 91 7.84 -2.11 -6.42
C TYR A 91 7.85 -1.30 -5.12
N TRP A 92 9.01 -0.74 -4.79
CA TRP A 92 9.22 0.05 -3.57
C TRP A 92 9.06 1.53 -3.91
N THR A 93 7.91 2.09 -3.56
CA THR A 93 7.63 3.51 -3.74
C THR A 93 8.06 4.28 -2.50
N TYR A 94 8.71 5.42 -2.69
CA TYR A 94 9.13 6.31 -1.60
C TYR A 94 9.13 7.77 -2.05
N GLU A 95 8.99 8.71 -1.10
CA GLU A 95 9.03 10.14 -1.42
C GLU A 95 10.48 10.64 -1.58
N GLN A 96 10.73 11.55 -2.52
CA GLN A 96 12.08 12.05 -2.84
C GLN A 96 12.84 12.63 -1.64
N ASN A 97 12.13 13.17 -0.66
CA ASN A 97 12.69 13.74 0.58
C ASN A 97 12.69 12.76 1.77
N ASP A 98 12.26 11.51 1.56
CA ASP A 98 12.22 10.46 2.58
C ASP A 98 13.40 9.49 2.39
N GLU A 99 14.59 9.96 2.77
CA GLU A 99 15.83 9.16 2.70
C GLU A 99 15.73 7.89 3.55
N SER A 100 15.01 7.94 4.69
CA SER A 100 14.84 6.79 5.58
C SER A 100 14.03 5.67 4.92
N ALA A 101 12.94 6.00 4.22
CA ALA A 101 12.17 5.02 3.46
C ALA A 101 12.99 4.43 2.31
N LYS A 102 13.83 5.23 1.65
CA LYS A 102 14.74 4.76 0.61
C LYS A 102 15.78 3.77 1.14
N GLU A 103 16.47 4.12 2.23
CA GLU A 103 17.45 3.25 2.90
C GLU A 103 16.83 1.93 3.33
N THR A 104 15.64 1.97 3.94
CA THR A 104 14.88 0.78 4.31
C THR A 104 14.64 -0.15 3.11
N GLY A 105 14.25 0.41 1.97
CA GLY A 105 14.05 -0.37 0.75
C GLY A 105 15.34 -1.06 0.27
N PHE A 106 16.48 -0.36 0.32
CA PHE A 106 17.78 -0.96 0.01
C PHE A 106 18.23 -2.02 1.01
N GLU A 107 17.95 -1.83 2.30
CA GLU A 107 18.20 -2.84 3.32
C GLU A 107 17.41 -4.12 3.02
N LEU A 108 16.12 -4.00 2.69
CA LEU A 108 15.28 -5.13 2.30
C LEU A 108 15.78 -5.81 1.02
N GLU A 109 16.12 -5.04 -0.02
CA GLU A 109 16.70 -5.55 -1.26
C GLU A 109 17.96 -6.38 -0.99
N SER A 110 18.86 -5.90 -0.13
CA SER A 110 20.10 -6.59 0.20
C SER A 110 19.90 -7.98 0.84
N MET A 111 18.74 -8.21 1.45
CA MET A 111 18.40 -9.45 2.15
C MET A 111 17.61 -10.45 1.30
N LEU A 112 17.06 -10.02 0.15
CA LEU A 112 16.12 -10.78 -0.67
C LEU A 112 16.71 -11.07 -2.06
N LYS A 113 16.09 -11.99 -2.81
CA LYS A 113 16.44 -12.29 -4.21
C LYS A 113 15.36 -11.87 -5.19
N ILE A 114 14.13 -11.65 -4.72
CA ILE A 114 13.09 -10.99 -5.52
C ILE A 114 13.65 -9.66 -6.04
N PRO A 115 13.54 -9.36 -7.35
CA PRO A 115 13.98 -8.08 -7.90
C PRO A 115 13.17 -6.92 -7.34
N PHE A 116 13.87 -5.83 -7.03
CA PHE A 116 13.27 -4.56 -6.60
C PHE A 116 13.25 -3.58 -7.78
N GLU A 117 12.19 -2.78 -7.84
CA GLU A 117 12.10 -1.56 -8.63
C GLU A 117 11.76 -0.42 -7.68
N PHE A 118 12.65 0.57 -7.63
CA PHE A 118 12.51 1.74 -6.77
C PHE A 118 11.79 2.85 -7.54
N ILE A 119 10.66 3.31 -7.00
CA ILE A 119 9.84 4.36 -7.58
C ILE A 119 9.92 5.58 -6.67
N GLU A 120 10.69 6.58 -7.08
CA GLU A 120 10.76 7.87 -6.40
C GLU A 120 9.58 8.76 -6.83
N ILE A 121 8.84 9.29 -5.86
CA ILE A 121 7.73 10.23 -6.13
C ILE A 121 8.00 11.58 -5.46
N GLU A 122 7.65 12.67 -6.14
CA GLU A 122 7.66 13.99 -5.52
C GLU A 122 6.56 14.07 -4.45
N THR A 123 6.89 14.56 -3.26
CA THR A 123 5.93 14.85 -2.17
C THR A 123 4.78 15.74 -2.65
N GLU A 124 5.04 16.65 -3.59
CA GLU A 124 4.00 17.52 -4.15
C GLU A 124 3.07 16.79 -5.12
N ILE A 125 3.51 15.82 -5.93
CA ILE A 125 2.64 15.07 -6.87
C ILE A 125 1.57 14.27 -6.09
N ARG A 126 1.95 13.69 -4.96
CA ARG A 126 1.00 13.03 -4.04
C ARG A 126 -0.04 14.01 -3.48
N ASN A 127 0.36 15.24 -3.17
CA ASN A 127 -0.51 16.28 -2.63
C ASN A 127 -1.29 17.07 -3.71
N LYS A 128 -0.81 17.09 -4.96
CA LYS A 128 -1.35 17.83 -6.11
C LYS A 128 -2.34 17.05 -6.98
N LYS A 129 -2.52 15.74 -6.78
CA LYS A 129 -3.65 15.06 -7.42
C LYS A 129 -4.93 15.73 -6.94
N ARG A 130 -5.56 16.49 -7.83
CA ARG A 130 -6.83 17.16 -7.60
C ARG A 130 -7.90 16.45 -8.40
N ILE A 131 -9.09 16.43 -7.84
CA ILE A 131 -10.29 15.96 -8.52
C ILE A 131 -11.28 17.12 -8.59
N LEU A 132 -12.01 17.19 -9.70
CA LEU A 132 -13.14 18.09 -9.82
C LEU A 132 -14.34 17.41 -9.16
N VAL A 133 -14.91 18.04 -8.15
CA VAL A 133 -16.12 17.54 -7.50
C VAL A 133 -17.25 18.54 -7.67
N LYS A 134 -18.47 18.01 -7.80
CA LYS A 134 -19.70 18.78 -7.77
C LYS A 134 -20.43 18.48 -6.47
N ASN A 135 -20.74 19.51 -5.68
CA ASN A 135 -21.60 19.38 -4.53
C ASN A 135 -23.05 19.23 -5.00
N LEU A 136 -23.71 18.13 -4.63
CA LEU A 136 -25.07 17.80 -5.09
C LEU A 136 -26.14 18.67 -4.41
N LEU A 137 -25.87 19.18 -3.21
CA LEU A 137 -26.80 20.04 -2.47
C LEU A 137 -26.88 21.47 -3.05
N THR A 138 -25.75 21.99 -3.52
CA THR A 138 -25.62 23.38 -3.99
C THR A 138 -25.42 23.50 -5.50
N GLY A 139 -25.13 22.39 -6.19
CA GLY A 139 -24.77 22.34 -7.60
C GLY A 139 -23.39 22.93 -7.94
N LYS A 140 -22.64 23.44 -6.97
CA LYS A 140 -21.34 24.10 -7.18
C LYS A 140 -20.25 23.07 -7.47
N THR A 141 -19.37 23.39 -8.41
CA THR A 141 -18.17 22.61 -8.71
C THR A 141 -16.93 23.25 -8.09
N GLY A 142 -15.96 22.43 -7.69
CA GLY A 142 -14.67 22.89 -7.20
C GLY A 142 -13.61 21.81 -7.31
N GLU A 143 -12.36 22.23 -7.47
CA GLU A 143 -11.22 21.32 -7.42
C GLU A 143 -10.72 21.16 -6.00
N ILE A 144 -10.60 19.92 -5.54
CA ILE A 144 -10.07 19.58 -4.23
C ILE A 144 -8.92 18.58 -4.35
N SER A 145 -8.03 18.53 -3.37
CA SER A 145 -7.00 17.49 -3.34
C SER A 145 -7.61 16.12 -3.06
N ILE A 146 -7.02 15.06 -3.62
CA ILE A 146 -7.42 13.67 -3.33
C ILE A 146 -7.35 13.37 -1.84
N ARG A 147 -6.37 13.93 -1.11
CA ARG A 147 -6.29 13.79 0.34
C ARG A 147 -7.50 14.38 1.06
N TYR A 148 -8.00 15.52 0.60
CA TYR A 148 -9.23 16.09 1.15
C TYR A 148 -10.45 15.24 0.78
N TRP A 149 -10.48 14.66 -0.42
CA TRP A 149 -11.51 13.72 -0.84
C TRP A 149 -11.54 12.44 0.01
N GLU A 150 -10.39 11.85 0.33
CA GLU A 150 -10.29 10.72 1.26
C GLU A 150 -10.83 11.08 2.65
N THR A 151 -10.62 12.31 3.09
CA THR A 151 -11.18 12.81 4.36
C THR A 151 -12.71 12.92 4.30
N ILE A 152 -13.26 13.40 3.20
CA ILE A 152 -14.73 13.45 2.97
C ILE A 152 -15.33 12.04 2.98
N LYS A 153 -14.69 11.09 2.28
CA LYS A 153 -15.09 9.67 2.26
C LYS A 153 -15.02 9.06 3.67
N GLY A 154 -13.94 9.30 4.40
CA GLY A 154 -13.77 8.80 5.78
C GLY A 154 -14.84 9.31 6.74
N ASN A 155 -15.37 10.52 6.51
CA ASN A 155 -16.46 11.10 7.31
C ASN A 155 -17.86 10.71 6.79
N GLY A 156 -17.97 9.92 5.71
CA GLY A 156 -19.25 9.48 5.14
C GLY A 156 -20.06 10.57 4.41
N HIS A 157 -19.38 11.65 4.01
CA HIS A 157 -19.98 12.79 3.30
C HIS A 157 -19.81 12.71 1.78
N ASP A 158 -19.27 11.63 1.26
CA ASP A 158 -19.04 11.41 -0.18
C ASP A 158 -20.35 11.45 -1.00
N LYS A 159 -21.47 11.04 -0.39
CA LYS A 159 -22.82 11.07 -0.98
C LYS A 159 -23.31 12.48 -1.32
N ASP A 160 -22.73 13.50 -0.69
CA ASP A 160 -23.07 14.91 -0.94
C ASP A 160 -22.33 15.47 -2.16
N PHE A 161 -21.45 14.68 -2.79
CA PHE A 161 -20.59 15.09 -3.89
C PHE A 161 -20.54 14.06 -5.02
N GLU A 162 -20.32 14.54 -6.24
CA GLU A 162 -20.10 13.73 -7.43
C GLU A 162 -18.70 14.05 -7.97
N VAL A 163 -17.87 13.02 -8.19
CA VAL A 163 -16.56 13.17 -8.84
C VAL A 163 -16.78 13.27 -10.34
N LEU A 164 -16.35 14.37 -10.94
CA LEU A 164 -16.40 14.57 -12.38
C LEU A 164 -15.06 14.09 -12.94
N GLU A 165 -15.03 12.91 -13.55
CA GLU A 165 -13.85 12.43 -14.27
C GLU A 165 -13.59 13.33 -15.49
N SER A 166 -12.31 13.66 -15.72
CA SER A 166 -11.82 14.41 -16.89
C SER A 166 -11.49 13.49 -18.05
#